data_AF-A0A0C9TS65-F1
#
_entry.id   AF-A0A0C9TS65-F1
#
_cell.length_a   1.000
_cell.length_b   1.000
_cell.length_c   1.000
_cell.angle_alpha   90.00
_cell.angle_beta   90.00
_cell.angle_gamma   90.00
#
_symmetry.space_group_name_H-M   'P 1'
#
loop_
_entity.id
_entity.type
_entity.pdbx_description
1 polymer ?
#
loop_
_entity_poly.entity_id
_entity_poly.type
_entity_poly.pdbx_seq_one_letter_code
_entity_poly.pdbx_strand_id
1 'polypeptide(L)'
;MTQVMQSHSSINSWVSAVSHKEFCREIAELTLEKHGLHFKATSATTGQLEESFVDRLALQMQAVAPGMWNLVLALLDSRDRRCCSMPSSATPSATSFAQEEMDLGEFSGDEIGERTDDDDSDVDVFDKQPRKWQRRAADRNIALLKIKAVVVISILLQSSNERCNFLQGWMGFFMKSTCVPEKVVEVLAHAGLSISLSSIYNAVSSISKEISVKIKKEVRTLHAAFAYDNFDIAFTTAQPTLENRSTFVSATSATVIPLHGVDESNRDALQSSVALWACNPKNPSPSSFPLMSEIKTFRALHKWDTYNRTTDPTKPSHREAAFAWHVRSILVHHGGAKFKSFLHELGEPDTGLKIPVQKTNSNPLSVDGYQAVDFRRQC
;
A
#
# COMPACT_ATOMS: atom_id res chain seq x y z
N MET A 1 57.90 23.79 -15.18
CA MET A 1 57.08 22.69 -14.61
C MET A 1 56.43 23.09 -13.28
N THR A 2 57.16 23.70 -12.35
CA THR A 2 56.65 24.20 -11.05
C THR A 2 55.52 25.24 -11.15
N GLN A 3 55.60 26.19 -12.08
CA GLN A 3 54.56 27.22 -12.27
C GLN A 3 53.22 26.64 -12.75
N VAL A 4 53.26 25.58 -13.57
CA VAL A 4 52.06 24.87 -14.07
C VAL A 4 51.38 24.09 -12.92
N MET A 5 52.15 23.42 -12.06
CA MET A 5 51.61 22.71 -10.89
C MET A 5 50.96 23.66 -9.87
N GLN A 6 51.51 24.86 -9.68
CA GLN A 6 50.90 25.90 -8.82
C GLN A 6 49.60 26.46 -9.41
N SER A 7 49.49 26.61 -10.74
CA SER A 7 48.22 27.00 -11.35
C SER A 7 47.14 25.92 -11.21
N HIS A 8 47.48 24.64 -11.32
CA HIS A 8 46.52 23.55 -11.16
C HIS A 8 45.94 23.45 -9.74
N SER A 9 46.76 23.64 -8.70
CA SER A 9 46.28 23.61 -7.32
C SER A 9 45.34 24.78 -7.01
N SER A 10 45.65 25.97 -7.53
CA SER A 10 44.79 27.16 -7.37
C SER A 10 43.45 27.00 -8.08
N ILE A 11 43.45 26.46 -9.31
CA ILE A 11 42.22 26.19 -10.07
C ILE A 11 41.35 25.15 -9.37
N ASN A 12 41.93 24.04 -8.91
CA ASN A 12 41.18 22.98 -8.22
C ASN A 12 40.56 23.48 -6.91
N SER A 13 41.28 24.30 -6.15
CA SER A 13 40.76 24.94 -4.93
C SER A 13 39.57 25.85 -5.24
N TRP A 14 39.68 26.68 -6.29
CA TRP A 14 38.59 27.55 -6.73
C TRP A 14 37.36 26.75 -7.19
N VAL A 15 37.54 25.72 -8.03
CA VAL A 15 36.45 24.85 -8.48
C VAL A 15 35.75 24.18 -7.29
N SER A 16 36.53 23.63 -6.35
CA SER A 16 35.99 23.01 -5.14
C SER A 16 35.17 23.99 -4.29
N ALA A 17 35.65 25.23 -4.11
CA ALA A 17 34.94 26.26 -3.36
C ALA A 17 33.62 26.67 -4.04
N VAL A 18 33.61 26.80 -5.38
CA VAL A 18 32.41 27.12 -6.15
C VAL A 18 31.40 25.96 -6.07
N SER A 19 31.82 24.72 -6.29
CA SER A 19 30.97 23.54 -6.18
C SER A 19 30.38 23.39 -4.78
N HIS A 20 31.18 23.57 -3.72
CA HIS A 20 30.71 23.53 -2.34
C HIS A 20 29.61 24.57 -2.09
N LYS A 21 29.81 25.81 -2.52
CA LYS A 21 28.81 26.88 -2.38
C LYS A 21 27.50 26.53 -3.10
N GLU A 22 27.60 25.95 -4.29
CA GLU A 22 26.44 25.54 -5.07
C GLU A 22 25.67 24.40 -4.39
N PHE A 23 26.37 23.36 -3.93
CA PHE A 23 25.78 22.24 -3.21
C PHE A 23 25.10 22.67 -1.90
N CYS A 24 25.71 23.57 -1.13
CA CYS A 24 25.09 24.14 0.06
C CYS A 24 23.82 24.92 -0.28
N ARG A 25 23.81 25.67 -1.39
CA ARG A 25 22.64 26.40 -1.87
C ARG A 25 21.50 25.46 -2.26
N GLU A 26 21.80 24.42 -3.02
CA GLU A 26 20.81 23.42 -3.44
C GLU A 26 20.21 22.66 -2.24
N ILE A 27 21.03 22.28 -1.26
CA ILE A 27 20.56 21.68 0.00
C ILE A 27 19.68 22.66 0.76
N ALA A 28 20.10 23.92 0.92
CA ALA A 28 19.30 24.93 1.61
C ALA A 28 17.94 25.15 0.92
N GLU A 29 17.91 25.17 -0.41
CA GLU A 29 16.67 25.27 -1.20
C GLU A 29 15.76 24.06 -0.95
N LEU A 30 16.30 22.83 -1.04
CA LEU A 30 15.54 21.61 -0.74
C LEU A 30 14.93 21.59 0.67
N THR A 31 15.56 22.27 1.63
CA THR A 31 15.03 22.30 3.00
C THR A 31 13.78 23.18 3.18
N LEU A 32 13.36 23.91 2.14
CA LEU A 32 12.16 24.76 2.22
C LEU A 32 10.87 23.92 2.26
N GLU A 33 9.91 24.34 3.09
CA GLU A 33 8.63 23.64 3.30
C GLU A 33 7.82 23.44 2.00
N LYS A 34 7.98 24.36 1.03
CA LYS A 34 7.32 24.30 -0.28
C LYS A 34 7.62 23.02 -1.08
N HIS A 35 8.71 22.32 -0.77
CA HIS A 35 9.10 21.09 -1.45
C HIS A 35 8.44 19.84 -0.86
N GLY A 36 7.69 19.95 0.24
CA GLY A 36 6.96 18.82 0.84
C GLY A 36 7.86 17.79 1.53
N LEU A 37 9.12 18.13 1.81
CA LEU A 37 10.09 17.23 2.46
C LEU A 37 10.03 17.29 4.00
N HIS A 38 9.01 17.94 4.53
CA HIS A 38 8.77 18.08 5.97
C HIS A 38 7.71 17.09 6.43
N PHE A 39 8.00 16.30 7.46
CA PHE A 39 7.03 15.39 8.06
C PHE A 39 6.63 15.84 9.46
N LYS A 40 5.39 16.30 9.57
CA LYS A 40 4.80 16.75 10.82
C LYS A 40 4.02 15.61 11.46
N ALA A 41 4.66 14.88 12.38
CA ALA A 41 4.05 13.74 13.06
C ALA A 41 2.67 14.05 13.67
N THR A 42 2.49 15.21 14.31
CA THR A 42 1.22 15.59 14.94
C THR A 42 0.09 15.85 13.96
N SER A 43 0.38 16.06 12.68
CA SER A 43 -0.58 16.29 11.61
C SER A 43 -0.36 15.33 10.44
N ALA A 44 0.20 14.14 10.72
CA ALA A 44 0.46 13.14 9.69
C ALA A 44 -0.86 12.64 9.11
N THR A 45 -0.91 12.47 7.79
CA THR A 45 -2.11 12.00 7.10
C THR A 45 -1.88 10.71 6.32
N THR A 46 -2.95 9.95 6.13
CA THR A 46 -2.97 8.73 5.30
C THR A 46 -2.39 8.95 3.89
N GLY A 47 -2.73 10.07 3.24
CA GLY A 47 -2.23 10.38 1.90
C GLY A 47 -0.71 10.59 1.82
N GLN A 48 -0.03 10.89 2.92
CA GLN A 48 1.44 10.97 2.94
C GLN A 48 2.11 9.59 2.83
N LEU A 49 1.39 8.51 3.15
CA LEU A 49 1.90 7.13 3.19
C LEU A 49 1.54 6.30 1.94
N GLU A 50 0.50 6.67 1.20
CA GLU A 50 -0.06 5.85 0.10
C GLU A 50 0.70 5.94 -1.24
N GLU A 51 1.59 6.92 -1.41
CA GLU A 51 2.33 7.12 -2.67
C GLU A 51 3.68 6.41 -2.72
N SER A 52 4.17 6.06 -3.93
CA SER A 52 5.53 5.55 -4.18
C SER A 52 6.57 6.61 -3.79
N PHE A 53 6.89 6.67 -2.49
CA PHE A 53 7.55 7.82 -1.91
C PHE A 53 8.98 8.00 -2.43
N VAL A 54 9.70 6.92 -2.74
CA VAL A 54 11.08 6.97 -3.25
C VAL A 54 11.13 7.70 -4.59
N ASP A 55 10.27 7.34 -5.54
CA ASP A 55 10.28 7.95 -6.87
C ASP A 55 9.93 9.43 -6.81
N ARG A 56 8.93 9.78 -5.99
CA ARG A 56 8.55 11.18 -5.74
C ARG A 56 9.71 11.97 -5.13
N LEU A 57 10.39 11.41 -4.12
CA LEU A 57 11.56 12.03 -3.50
C LEU A 57 12.72 12.18 -4.49
N ALA A 58 13.02 11.15 -5.26
CA ALA A 58 14.08 11.17 -6.27
C ALA A 58 13.82 12.25 -7.33
N LEU A 59 12.60 12.31 -7.87
CA LEU A 59 12.21 13.33 -8.85
C LEU A 59 12.33 14.74 -8.27
N GLN A 60 11.86 14.95 -7.04
CA GLN A 60 11.94 16.25 -6.37
C GLN A 60 13.40 16.67 -6.08
N MET A 61 14.21 15.75 -5.54
CA MET A 61 15.62 16.00 -5.25
C MET A 61 16.41 16.30 -6.53
N GLN A 62 16.18 15.54 -7.60
CA GLN A 62 16.82 15.76 -8.89
C GLN A 62 16.41 17.10 -9.51
N ALA A 63 15.13 17.49 -9.40
CA ALA A 63 14.62 18.72 -9.98
C ALA A 63 15.15 19.98 -9.27
N VAL A 64 15.23 19.95 -7.94
CA VAL A 64 15.60 21.13 -7.12
C VAL A 64 17.10 21.21 -6.86
N ALA A 65 17.79 20.06 -6.76
CA ALA A 65 19.21 19.97 -6.46
C ALA A 65 19.96 19.05 -7.46
N PRO A 66 19.94 19.38 -8.76
CA PRO A 66 20.54 18.54 -9.79
C PRO A 66 22.04 18.33 -9.60
N GLY A 67 22.78 19.34 -9.11
CA GLY A 67 24.21 19.24 -8.85
C GLY A 67 24.52 18.21 -7.75
N MET A 68 23.85 18.33 -6.60
CA MET A 68 23.97 17.42 -5.47
C MET A 68 23.52 16.01 -5.84
N TRP A 69 22.41 15.88 -6.56
CA TRP A 69 21.91 14.60 -7.04
C TRP A 69 22.95 13.87 -7.90
N ASN A 70 23.52 14.56 -8.88
CA ASN A 70 24.55 14.00 -9.76
C ASN A 70 25.84 13.67 -9.00
N LEU A 71 26.26 14.51 -8.04
CA LEU A 71 27.41 14.23 -7.19
C LEU A 71 27.21 12.93 -6.41
N VAL A 72 26.08 12.79 -5.72
CA VAL A 72 25.80 11.59 -4.90
C VAL A 72 25.70 10.35 -5.78
N LEU A 73 25.06 10.42 -6.94
CA LEU A 73 25.02 9.30 -7.88
C LEU A 73 26.43 8.93 -8.38
N ALA A 74 27.27 9.90 -8.73
CA ALA A 74 28.64 9.64 -9.16
C ALA A 74 29.49 8.99 -8.06
N LEU A 75 29.31 9.40 -6.80
CA LEU A 75 29.98 8.78 -5.65
C LEU A 75 29.49 7.33 -5.43
N LEU A 76 28.19 7.07 -5.59
CA LEU A 76 27.61 5.74 -5.44
C LEU A 76 27.95 4.79 -6.61
N ASP A 77 28.14 5.33 -7.82
CA ASP A 77 28.55 4.60 -9.04
C ASP A 77 30.08 4.48 -9.18
N SER A 78 30.85 4.86 -8.16
CA SER A 78 32.33 4.87 -8.21
C SER A 78 32.98 3.47 -8.32
N ARG A 79 32.19 2.39 -8.39
CA ARG A 79 32.71 1.05 -8.68
C ARG A 79 33.26 1.04 -10.11
N ASP A 80 34.58 1.17 -10.16
CA ASP A 80 35.48 1.11 -11.31
C ASP A 80 34.82 0.43 -12.53
N ARG A 81 34.58 1.21 -13.59
CA ARG A 81 33.87 0.88 -14.85
C ARG A 81 34.58 -0.19 -15.69
N ARG A 82 35.15 -1.22 -15.08
CA ARG A 82 35.94 -2.23 -15.78
C ARG A 82 35.12 -3.22 -16.62
N CYS A 83 33.80 -3.10 -16.74
CA CYS A 83 33.03 -4.01 -17.60
C CYS A 83 31.91 -3.46 -18.49
N CYS A 84 31.30 -2.30 -18.26
CA CYS A 84 30.16 -1.88 -19.11
C CYS A 84 30.09 -0.36 -19.30
N SER A 85 30.41 0.11 -20.49
CA SER A 85 30.07 1.48 -20.91
C SER A 85 28.56 1.58 -21.06
N MET A 86 27.92 2.39 -20.22
CA MET A 86 26.49 2.71 -20.37
C MET A 86 26.29 3.54 -21.65
N PRO A 87 25.31 3.22 -22.51
CA PRO A 87 24.97 4.04 -23.66
C PRO A 87 24.39 5.38 -23.19
N SER A 88 25.09 6.46 -23.52
CA SER A 88 24.90 7.79 -22.92
C SER A 88 23.69 8.59 -23.43
N SER A 89 22.66 7.99 -24.04
CA SER A 89 21.60 8.78 -24.70
C SER A 89 20.21 8.15 -24.78
N ALA A 90 19.89 7.10 -24.04
CA ALA A 90 18.52 6.63 -23.97
C ALA A 90 17.76 7.44 -22.92
N THR A 91 16.94 8.40 -23.38
CA THR A 91 15.92 9.05 -22.57
C THR A 91 15.06 7.95 -21.94
N PRO A 92 15.02 7.80 -20.61
CA PRO A 92 14.20 6.78 -19.99
C PRO A 92 12.75 7.10 -20.32
N SER A 93 12.11 6.26 -21.14
CA SER A 93 10.66 6.27 -21.25
C SER A 93 10.12 6.12 -19.83
N ALA A 94 9.24 7.05 -19.42
CA ALA A 94 8.55 7.01 -18.15
C ALA A 94 7.55 5.84 -18.13
N THR A 95 8.07 4.62 -18.16
CA THR A 95 7.32 3.42 -17.81
C THR A 95 7.16 3.49 -16.30
N SER A 96 5.97 3.94 -15.90
CA SER A 96 5.44 3.86 -14.55
C SER A 96 5.88 2.54 -13.89
N PHE A 97 6.64 2.64 -12.80
CA PHE A 97 7.08 1.54 -11.93
C PHE A 97 5.92 0.77 -11.26
N ALA A 98 4.67 1.15 -11.52
CA ALA A 98 3.57 0.93 -10.60
C ALA A 98 2.89 -0.44 -10.66
N GLN A 99 3.41 -1.47 -11.32
CA GLN A 99 2.65 -2.74 -11.34
C GLN A 99 3.37 -4.07 -11.60
N GLU A 100 4.62 -4.09 -12.03
CA GLU A 100 5.44 -5.30 -11.82
C GLU A 100 6.08 -5.15 -10.44
N GLU A 101 5.42 -5.74 -9.43
CA GLU A 101 6.01 -6.00 -8.13
C GLU A 101 7.37 -6.64 -8.40
N MET A 102 8.44 -5.83 -8.34
CA MET A 102 9.79 -6.31 -8.55
C MET A 102 10.08 -7.23 -7.38
N ASP A 103 9.79 -8.51 -7.59
CA ASP A 103 10.34 -9.59 -6.80
C ASP A 103 11.84 -9.29 -6.69
N LEU A 104 12.25 -8.85 -5.48
CA LEU A 104 13.64 -8.46 -5.21
C LEU A 104 14.59 -9.67 -5.29
N GLY A 105 14.06 -10.81 -5.76
CA GLY A 105 14.69 -12.10 -5.78
C GLY A 105 14.70 -12.59 -4.36
N GLU A 106 13.86 -13.58 -4.07
CA GLU A 106 14.25 -14.58 -3.10
C GLU A 106 15.71 -14.96 -3.38
N PHE A 107 16.60 -14.72 -2.41
CA PHE A 107 18.03 -15.08 -2.48
C PHE A 107 18.23 -16.61 -2.45
N SER A 108 17.35 -17.37 -3.09
CA SER A 108 17.51 -18.81 -3.31
C SER A 108 18.46 -19.00 -4.48
N GLY A 109 19.73 -19.21 -4.13
CA GLY A 109 20.79 -19.54 -5.08
C GLY A 109 20.50 -20.83 -5.84
N ASP A 110 20.96 -20.84 -7.09
CA ASP A 110 21.32 -22.02 -7.87
C ASP A 110 20.27 -23.14 -7.99
N GLU A 111 19.22 -22.91 -8.76
CA GLU A 111 18.71 -23.99 -9.60
C GLU A 111 19.65 -24.14 -10.81
N ILE A 112 20.55 -25.12 -10.67
CA ILE A 112 21.35 -25.73 -11.73
C ILE A 112 20.35 -26.32 -12.74
N GLY A 113 19.88 -25.47 -13.65
CA GLY A 113 19.13 -25.89 -14.82
C GLY A 113 20.03 -26.69 -15.73
N GLU A 114 19.88 -28.01 -15.63
CA GLU A 114 20.45 -29.05 -16.47
C GLU A 114 20.36 -28.64 -17.95
N ARG A 115 21.52 -28.35 -18.55
CA ARG A 115 21.62 -28.09 -19.99
C ARG A 115 21.33 -29.41 -20.69
N THR A 116 20.19 -29.49 -21.33
CA THR A 116 19.95 -30.45 -22.39
C THR A 116 20.75 -29.98 -23.60
N ASP A 117 21.91 -30.60 -23.77
CA ASP A 117 22.73 -30.54 -24.98
C ASP A 117 21.96 -31.26 -26.08
N ASP A 118 21.32 -30.53 -26.99
CA ASP A 118 20.90 -31.09 -28.27
C ASP A 118 20.93 -30.03 -29.39
N ASP A 119 21.75 -30.37 -30.38
CA ASP A 119 21.65 -30.09 -31.81
C ASP A 119 22.43 -28.90 -32.41
N ASP A 120 23.57 -29.28 -33.00
CA ASP A 120 24.41 -28.55 -33.93
C ASP A 120 23.63 -28.10 -35.17
N SER A 121 23.50 -26.79 -35.36
CA SER A 121 23.35 -26.23 -36.70
C SER A 121 24.07 -24.88 -36.81
N ASP A 122 25.27 -24.96 -37.39
CA ASP A 122 26.08 -23.85 -37.86
C ASP A 122 25.35 -23.04 -38.95
N VAL A 123 24.75 -21.90 -38.58
CA VAL A 123 24.57 -20.77 -39.51
C VAL A 123 24.65 -19.43 -38.76
N ASP A 124 25.80 -18.79 -38.91
CA ASP A 124 26.07 -17.36 -39.13
C ASP A 124 25.25 -16.24 -38.44
N VAL A 125 26.02 -15.32 -37.84
CA VAL A 125 25.73 -13.89 -37.59
C VAL A 125 24.46 -13.58 -36.78
N PHE A 126 24.39 -14.10 -35.55
CA PHE A 126 23.51 -13.52 -34.54
C PHE A 126 24.21 -12.40 -33.78
N ASP A 127 23.79 -11.17 -34.10
CA ASP A 127 23.91 -10.00 -33.24
C ASP A 127 23.51 -10.41 -31.82
N LYS A 128 24.50 -10.52 -30.93
CA LYS A 128 24.33 -11.01 -29.55
C LYS A 128 23.50 -9.99 -28.79
N GLN A 129 22.18 -10.04 -28.95
CA GLN A 129 21.27 -9.27 -28.13
C GLN A 129 21.66 -9.52 -26.67
N PRO A 130 21.97 -8.47 -25.89
CA PRO A 130 22.30 -8.63 -24.48
C PRO A 130 21.15 -9.41 -23.84
N ARG A 131 21.50 -10.53 -23.20
CA ARG A 131 20.54 -11.46 -22.61
C ARG A 131 19.58 -10.64 -21.77
N LYS A 132 18.27 -10.85 -21.88
CA LYS A 132 17.21 -10.10 -21.15
C LYS A 132 17.55 -9.87 -19.67
N TRP A 133 18.31 -10.79 -19.07
CA TRP A 133 18.79 -10.76 -17.69
C TRP A 133 19.77 -9.61 -17.39
N GLN A 134 20.66 -9.25 -18.34
CA GLN A 134 21.59 -8.14 -18.18
C GLN A 134 20.85 -6.80 -18.12
N ARG A 135 19.77 -6.64 -18.90
CA ARG A 135 18.93 -5.43 -18.86
C ARG A 135 18.24 -5.30 -17.50
N ARG A 136 17.59 -6.37 -17.02
CA ARG A 136 16.96 -6.39 -15.68
C ARG A 136 17.94 -6.09 -14.55
N ALA A 137 19.16 -6.63 -14.61
CA ALA A 137 20.20 -6.35 -13.62
C ALA A 137 20.66 -4.89 -13.67
N ALA A 138 20.82 -4.30 -14.86
CA ALA A 138 21.16 -2.89 -15.01
C ALA A 138 20.05 -1.99 -14.47
N ASP A 139 18.78 -2.28 -14.79
CA ASP A 139 17.62 -1.53 -14.32
C ASP A 139 17.49 -1.60 -12.78
N ARG A 140 17.69 -2.80 -12.18
CA ARG A 140 17.75 -2.98 -10.72
C ARG A 140 18.88 -2.19 -10.08
N ASN A 141 20.06 -2.18 -10.69
CA ASN A 141 21.19 -1.41 -10.17
C ASN A 141 20.92 0.10 -10.20
N ILE A 142 20.30 0.60 -11.28
CA ILE A 142 19.87 2.01 -11.37
C ILE A 142 18.85 2.34 -10.27
N ALA A 143 17.85 1.49 -10.06
CA ALA A 143 16.87 1.68 -8.99
C ALA A 143 17.51 1.70 -7.60
N LEU A 144 18.46 0.79 -7.33
CA LEU A 144 19.21 0.75 -6.07
C LEU A 144 20.08 2.00 -5.86
N LEU A 145 20.72 2.51 -6.91
CA LEU A 145 21.50 3.75 -6.83
C LEU A 145 20.60 4.95 -6.52
N LYS A 146 19.41 5.03 -7.12
CA LYS A 146 18.41 6.06 -6.81
C LYS A 146 17.95 6.01 -5.36
N ILE A 147 17.59 4.82 -4.85
CA ILE A 147 17.19 4.64 -3.44
C ILE A 147 18.32 5.11 -2.51
N LYS A 148 19.56 4.69 -2.76
CA LYS A 148 20.72 5.10 -1.96
C LYS A 148 20.96 6.61 -2.02
N ALA A 149 20.79 7.23 -3.19
CA ALA A 149 20.93 8.68 -3.34
C ALA A 149 19.87 9.43 -2.51
N VAL A 150 18.61 8.99 -2.56
CA VAL A 150 17.53 9.55 -1.74
C VAL A 150 17.88 9.45 -0.25
N VAL A 151 18.37 8.30 0.21
CA VAL A 151 18.77 8.10 1.62
C VAL A 151 19.88 9.07 2.03
N VAL A 152 20.96 9.16 1.24
CA VAL A 152 22.10 10.04 1.55
C VAL A 152 21.65 11.51 1.59
N ILE A 153 20.91 11.96 0.58
CA ILE A 153 20.43 13.35 0.52
C ILE A 153 19.48 13.64 1.69
N SER A 154 18.57 12.73 2.03
CA SER A 154 17.68 12.89 3.19
C SER A 154 18.42 13.04 4.52
N ILE A 155 19.56 12.38 4.72
CA ILE A 155 20.40 12.56 5.92
C ILE A 155 21.00 13.98 5.94
N LEU A 156 21.48 14.47 4.78
CA LEU A 156 22.01 15.83 4.64
C LEU A 156 20.93 16.90 4.89
N LEU A 157 19.72 16.66 4.38
CA LEU A 157 18.58 17.55 4.57
C LEU A 157 18.17 17.63 6.05
N GLN A 158 18.05 16.50 6.73
CA GLN A 158 17.70 16.47 8.16
C GLN A 158 18.76 17.17 9.01
N SER A 159 20.05 17.00 8.65
CA SER A 159 21.17 17.66 9.34
C SER A 159 21.19 19.17 9.12
N SER A 160 20.70 19.64 7.98
CA SER A 160 20.60 21.08 7.65
C SER A 160 19.35 21.72 8.26
N ASN A 161 18.25 20.96 8.34
CA ASN A 161 16.99 21.37 8.93
C ASN A 161 16.29 20.16 9.54
N GLU A 162 16.18 20.11 10.86
CA GLU A 162 15.57 18.99 11.61
C GLU A 162 14.12 18.69 11.19
N ARG A 163 13.43 19.65 10.56
CA ARG A 163 12.07 19.50 10.04
C ARG A 163 12.02 18.76 8.71
N CYS A 164 13.13 18.67 7.99
CA CYS A 164 13.25 17.94 6.72
C CYS A 164 13.47 16.44 6.96
N ASN A 165 12.48 15.81 7.56
CA ASN A 165 12.53 14.45 8.08
C ASN A 165 11.55 13.51 7.36
N PHE A 166 11.16 13.82 6.11
CA PHE A 166 10.13 13.05 5.40
C PHE A 166 10.48 11.56 5.24
N LEU A 167 11.69 11.26 4.75
CA LEU A 167 12.15 9.87 4.63
C LEU A 167 12.21 9.19 5.99
N GLN A 168 12.76 9.88 6.99
CA GLN A 168 12.90 9.38 8.35
C GLN A 168 11.55 9.12 9.01
N GLY A 169 10.54 9.95 8.73
CA GLY A 169 9.16 9.76 9.17
C GLY A 169 8.55 8.50 8.58
N TRP A 170 8.72 8.31 7.27
CA TRP A 170 8.27 7.10 6.57
C TRP A 170 8.97 5.84 7.09
N MET A 171 10.30 5.89 7.26
CA MET A 171 11.09 4.80 7.83
C MET A 171 10.65 4.46 9.26
N GLY A 172 10.38 5.48 10.08
CA GLY A 172 9.85 5.29 11.44
C GLY A 172 8.49 4.57 11.44
N PHE A 173 7.59 4.93 10.52
CA PHE A 173 6.31 4.27 10.36
C PHE A 173 6.47 2.81 9.90
N PHE A 174 7.33 2.57 8.89
CA PHE A 174 7.63 1.23 8.39
C PHE A 174 8.16 0.33 9.50
N MET A 175 9.15 0.78 10.27
CA MET A 175 9.71 0.02 11.38
C MET A 175 8.67 -0.31 12.46
N LYS A 176 7.73 0.61 12.72
CA LYS A 176 6.63 0.33 13.66
C LYS A 176 5.70 -0.75 13.12
N SER A 177 5.41 -0.73 11.82
CA SER A 177 4.56 -1.74 11.17
C SER A 177 5.18 -3.13 11.14
N THR A 178 6.52 -3.22 11.07
CA THR A 178 7.25 -4.50 11.10
C THR A 178 7.70 -4.92 12.51
N CYS A 179 7.12 -4.32 13.55
CA CYS A 179 7.39 -4.63 14.95
C CYS A 179 8.87 -4.59 15.34
N VAL A 180 9.65 -3.65 14.76
CA VAL A 180 11.08 -3.49 15.08
C VAL A 180 11.23 -3.13 16.57
N PRO A 181 12.15 -3.78 17.32
CA PRO A 181 12.39 -3.44 18.71
C PRO A 181 12.71 -1.96 18.91
N GLU A 182 12.15 -1.35 19.97
CA GLU A 182 12.28 0.09 20.22
C GLU A 182 13.74 0.57 20.28
N LYS A 183 14.65 -0.29 20.77
CA LYS A 183 16.10 0.01 20.82
C LYS A 183 16.75 0.12 19.45
N VAL A 184 16.31 -0.67 18.47
CA VAL A 184 16.79 -0.56 17.10
C VAL A 184 16.27 0.74 16.46
N VAL A 185 15.00 1.07 16.70
CA VAL A 185 14.40 2.33 16.24
C VAL A 185 15.12 3.54 16.83
N GLU A 186 15.45 3.49 18.12
CA GLU A 186 16.21 4.53 18.82
C GLU A 186 17.61 4.72 18.19
N VAL A 187 18.36 3.62 17.99
CA VAL A 187 19.67 3.66 17.31
C VAL A 187 19.57 4.26 15.90
N LEU A 188 18.57 3.87 15.12
CA LEU A 188 18.36 4.41 13.77
C LEU A 188 17.92 5.88 13.78
N ALA A 189 17.18 6.32 14.79
CA ALA A 189 16.85 7.72 14.98
C ALA A 189 18.09 8.55 15.29
N HIS A 190 18.98 8.05 16.15
CA HIS A 190 20.29 8.67 16.42
C HIS A 190 21.20 8.70 15.19
N ALA A 191 21.07 7.74 14.27
CA ALA A 191 21.81 7.72 13.00
C ALA A 191 21.22 8.65 11.91
N GLY A 192 20.09 9.33 12.17
CA GLY A 192 19.43 10.17 11.17
C GLY A 192 18.66 9.39 10.09
N LEU A 193 18.36 8.11 10.35
CA LEU A 193 17.61 7.23 9.44
C LEU A 193 16.13 7.12 9.82
N SER A 194 15.77 7.55 11.04
CA SER A 194 14.40 7.53 11.56
C SER A 194 14.10 8.78 12.39
N ILE A 195 12.81 9.05 12.58
CA ILE A 195 12.34 9.96 13.63
C ILE A 195 12.35 9.25 15.00
N SER A 196 12.24 10.04 16.07
CA SER A 196 12.15 9.51 17.43
C SER A 196 10.91 8.64 17.63
N LEU A 197 10.99 7.70 18.58
CA LEU A 197 9.87 6.82 18.93
C LEU A 197 8.61 7.61 19.35
N SER A 198 8.77 8.69 20.12
CA SER A 198 7.67 9.59 20.48
C SER A 198 7.00 10.23 19.26
N SER A 199 7.79 10.60 18.25
CA SER A 199 7.28 11.15 16.99
C SER A 199 6.52 10.09 16.18
N ILE A 200 7.00 8.84 16.17
CA ILE A 200 6.28 7.71 15.55
C ILE A 200 4.92 7.53 16.22
N TYR A 201 4.86 7.50 17.55
CA TYR A 201 3.60 7.37 18.29
C TYR A 201 2.63 8.53 18.02
N ASN A 202 3.14 9.76 17.94
CA ASN A 202 2.34 10.93 17.57
C ASN A 202 1.79 10.83 16.14
N ALA A 203 2.60 10.35 15.19
CA ALA A 203 2.18 10.11 13.81
C ALA A 203 1.07 9.07 13.71
N VAL A 204 1.26 7.92 14.36
CA VAL A 204 0.24 6.86 14.42
C VAL A 204 -1.04 7.38 15.06
N SER A 205 -0.95 8.11 16.17
CA SER A 205 -2.12 8.71 16.84
C SER A 205 -2.86 9.71 15.94
N SER A 206 -2.13 10.57 15.21
CA SER A 206 -2.70 11.55 14.29
C SER A 206 -3.44 10.87 13.12
N ILE A 207 -2.80 9.86 12.51
CA ILE A 207 -3.38 9.07 11.43
C ILE A 207 -4.62 8.30 11.92
N SER A 208 -4.55 7.65 13.08
CA SER A 208 -5.70 6.94 13.67
C SER A 208 -6.86 7.90 13.94
N LYS A 209 -6.60 9.12 14.40
CA LYS A 209 -7.62 10.15 14.59
C LYS A 209 -8.24 10.59 13.26
N GLU A 210 -7.43 10.81 12.22
CA GLU A 210 -7.90 11.14 10.87
C GLU A 210 -8.82 10.04 10.32
N ILE A 211 -8.36 8.78 10.39
CA ILE A 211 -9.13 7.60 9.96
C ILE A 211 -10.44 7.49 10.76
N SER A 212 -10.40 7.67 12.08
CA SER A 212 -11.60 7.64 12.93
C SER A 212 -12.61 8.71 12.51
N VAL A 213 -12.16 9.93 12.19
CA VAL A 213 -13.03 11.00 11.70
C VAL A 213 -13.63 10.65 10.34
N LYS A 214 -12.81 10.13 9.41
CA LYS A 214 -13.28 9.65 8.10
C LYS A 214 -14.33 8.56 8.26
N ILE A 215 -14.05 7.53 9.05
CA ILE A 215 -14.99 6.44 9.33
C ILE A 215 -16.29 6.96 9.96
N LYS A 216 -16.22 7.83 10.97
CA LYS A 216 -17.41 8.43 11.59
C LYS A 216 -18.24 9.22 10.57
N LYS A 217 -17.59 9.94 9.66
CA LYS A 217 -18.25 10.66 8.58
C LYS A 217 -18.97 9.68 7.64
N GLU A 218 -18.29 8.64 7.19
CA GLU A 218 -18.87 7.62 6.30
C GLU A 218 -20.03 6.87 6.95
N VAL A 219 -19.86 6.39 8.18
CA VAL A 219 -20.90 5.65 8.92
C VAL A 219 -22.13 6.50 9.16
N ARG A 220 -21.99 7.82 9.37
CA ARG A 220 -23.12 8.75 9.53
C ARG A 220 -23.96 8.90 8.27
N THR A 221 -23.41 8.62 7.10
CA THR A 221 -24.21 8.59 5.86
C THR A 221 -25.19 7.42 5.83
N LEU A 222 -24.99 6.41 6.69
CA LEU A 222 -25.66 5.11 6.66
C LEU A 222 -25.44 4.33 5.34
N HIS A 223 -24.56 4.80 4.46
CA HIS A 223 -24.20 4.15 3.20
C HIS A 223 -22.90 3.34 3.36
N ALA A 224 -22.74 2.64 4.48
CA ALA A 224 -21.56 1.83 4.74
C ALA A 224 -21.95 0.47 5.32
N ALA A 225 -21.27 -0.57 4.85
CA ALA A 225 -21.33 -1.90 5.43
C ALA A 225 -20.14 -2.13 6.38
N PHE A 226 -20.38 -2.94 7.42
CA PHE A 226 -19.34 -3.41 8.32
C PHE A 226 -19.04 -4.86 7.98
N ALA A 227 -17.79 -5.15 7.63
CA ALA A 227 -17.27 -6.50 7.57
C ALA A 227 -16.49 -6.77 8.85
N TYR A 228 -16.79 -7.88 9.51
CA TYR A 228 -16.03 -8.37 10.66
C TYR A 228 -15.26 -9.61 10.23
N ASP A 229 -13.99 -9.67 10.60
CA ASP A 229 -13.17 -10.86 10.38
C ASP A 229 -12.44 -11.23 11.67
N ASN A 230 -12.48 -12.51 12.01
CA ASN A 230 -11.76 -13.05 13.16
C ASN A 230 -10.38 -13.47 12.67
N PHE A 231 -9.35 -12.78 13.12
CA PHE A 231 -7.98 -13.14 12.84
C PHE A 231 -7.34 -13.72 14.08
N ASP A 232 -6.77 -14.90 13.90
CA ASP A 232 -6.14 -15.69 14.95
C ASP A 232 -4.63 -15.71 14.70
N ILE A 233 -3.86 -15.14 15.63
CA ILE A 233 -2.41 -15.08 15.54
C ILE A 233 -1.83 -16.10 16.53
N ALA A 234 -1.19 -17.13 15.97
CA ALA A 234 -0.40 -18.08 16.74
C ALA A 234 1.03 -17.55 16.88
N PHE A 235 1.41 -17.15 18.10
CA PHE A 235 2.79 -16.84 18.43
C PHE A 235 3.51 -18.13 18.82
N THR A 236 4.03 -18.83 17.80
CA THR A 236 4.77 -20.07 18.00
C THR A 236 6.16 -19.79 18.55
N THR A 237 6.52 -20.42 19.67
CA THR A 237 7.88 -20.43 20.18
C THR A 237 8.61 -21.66 19.64
N ALA A 238 9.87 -21.49 19.20
CA ALA A 238 10.65 -22.59 18.62
C ALA A 238 10.80 -23.79 19.59
N GLN A 239 10.92 -23.50 20.88
CA GLN A 239 10.85 -24.49 21.96
C GLN A 239 10.01 -23.90 23.11
N PRO A 240 8.77 -24.41 23.34
CA PRO A 240 7.95 -23.97 24.45
C PRO A 240 8.63 -24.34 25.77
N THR A 241 8.93 -23.34 26.60
CA THR A 241 9.39 -23.56 27.98
C THR A 241 8.24 -23.33 28.95
N LEU A 242 8.43 -23.73 30.22
CA LEU A 242 7.43 -23.47 31.26
C LEU A 242 7.10 -21.97 31.36
N GLU A 243 8.11 -21.13 31.14
CA GLU A 243 8.08 -19.67 31.21
C GLU A 243 7.67 -19.00 29.88
N ASN A 244 7.88 -19.67 28.73
CA ASN A 244 7.61 -19.13 27.40
C ASN A 244 6.80 -20.12 26.55
N ARG A 245 5.49 -20.19 26.83
CA ARG A 245 4.55 -21.03 26.10
C ARG A 245 4.10 -20.32 24.83
N SER A 246 3.78 -21.08 23.79
CA SER A 246 3.10 -20.55 22.62
C SER A 246 1.79 -19.88 23.04
N THR A 247 1.56 -18.65 22.61
CA THR A 247 0.32 -17.93 22.87
C THR A 247 -0.52 -17.85 21.60
N PHE A 248 -1.83 -17.88 21.79
CA PHE A 248 -2.80 -17.72 20.72
C PHE A 248 -3.59 -16.46 21.02
N VAL A 249 -3.50 -15.47 20.15
CA VAL A 249 -4.26 -14.22 20.27
C VAL A 249 -5.34 -14.24 19.21
N SER A 250 -6.58 -14.36 19.67
CA SER A 250 -7.76 -14.20 18.83
C SER A 250 -8.21 -12.75 18.90
N ALA A 251 -8.35 -12.11 17.74
CA ALA A 251 -8.83 -10.74 17.63
C ALA A 251 -9.86 -10.63 16.51
N THR A 252 -10.86 -9.77 16.70
CA THR A 252 -11.85 -9.47 15.67
C THR A 252 -11.48 -8.12 15.06
N SER A 253 -11.11 -8.13 13.78
CA SER A 253 -10.98 -6.91 12.99
C SER A 253 -12.36 -6.51 12.46
N ALA A 254 -12.53 -5.23 12.23
CA ALA A 254 -13.69 -4.72 11.53
C ALA A 254 -13.21 -3.78 10.42
N THR A 255 -13.91 -3.77 9.30
CA THR A 255 -13.62 -2.88 8.17
C THR A 255 -14.92 -2.22 7.73
N VAL A 256 -14.86 -0.91 7.51
CA VAL A 256 -15.97 -0.15 6.95
C VAL A 256 -15.81 -0.10 5.44
N ILE A 257 -16.85 -0.57 4.75
CA ILE A 257 -16.94 -0.65 3.29
C ILE A 257 -18.03 0.33 2.85
N PRO A 258 -17.69 1.46 2.22
CA PRO A 258 -18.67 2.35 1.61
C PRO A 258 -19.49 1.59 0.56
N LEU A 259 -20.81 1.73 0.61
CA LEU A 259 -21.73 1.12 -0.35
C LEU A 259 -21.79 1.98 -1.61
N HIS A 260 -21.23 1.45 -2.70
CA HIS A 260 -21.27 2.13 -3.98
C HIS A 260 -22.67 2.04 -4.61
N GLY A 261 -23.10 3.14 -5.23
CA GLY A 261 -24.40 3.22 -5.90
C GLY A 261 -25.59 3.36 -4.95
N VAL A 262 -25.38 3.61 -3.65
CA VAL A 262 -26.43 4.05 -2.74
C VAL A 262 -26.32 5.56 -2.56
N ASP A 263 -27.36 6.29 -2.93
CA ASP A 263 -27.48 7.73 -2.84
C ASP A 263 -28.82 8.14 -2.22
N GLU A 264 -29.08 9.45 -2.15
CA GLU A 264 -30.33 9.96 -1.60
C GLU A 264 -31.57 9.55 -2.42
N SER A 265 -31.41 9.25 -3.71
CA SER A 265 -32.50 8.87 -4.61
C SER A 265 -32.95 7.42 -4.44
N ASN A 266 -32.08 6.54 -3.96
CA ASN A 266 -32.37 5.11 -3.77
C ASN A 266 -32.18 4.64 -2.32
N ARG A 267 -32.26 5.57 -1.37
CA ARG A 267 -32.15 5.30 0.08
C ARG A 267 -33.12 4.23 0.57
N ASP A 268 -34.20 3.99 -0.18
CA ASP A 268 -35.16 2.91 0.07
C ASP A 268 -34.50 1.51 0.10
N ALA A 269 -33.40 1.32 -0.63
CA ALA A 269 -32.61 0.10 -0.59
C ALA A 269 -32.05 -0.22 0.82
N LEU A 270 -31.98 0.78 1.70
CA LEU A 270 -31.50 0.65 3.08
C LEU A 270 -32.61 0.81 4.13
N GLN A 271 -33.89 0.69 3.75
CA GLN A 271 -35.01 0.80 4.70
C GLN A 271 -34.86 -0.11 5.92
N SER A 272 -34.38 -1.35 5.72
CA SER A 272 -34.13 -2.29 6.82
C SER A 272 -33.06 -1.77 7.78
N SER A 273 -31.97 -1.19 7.27
CA SER A 273 -30.89 -0.62 8.08
C SER A 273 -31.36 0.64 8.82
N VAL A 274 -32.17 1.48 8.18
CA VAL A 274 -32.76 2.68 8.79
C VAL A 274 -33.73 2.29 9.92
N ALA A 275 -34.59 1.29 9.70
CA ALA A 275 -35.49 0.78 10.71
C ALA A 275 -34.73 0.17 11.90
N LEU A 276 -33.71 -0.65 11.63
CA LEU A 276 -32.82 -1.22 12.66
C LEU A 276 -32.16 -0.10 13.49
N TRP A 277 -31.62 0.93 12.81
CA TRP A 277 -31.03 2.08 13.47
C TRP A 277 -32.06 2.81 14.34
N ALA A 278 -33.26 3.09 13.84
CA ALA A 278 -34.29 3.76 14.62
C ALA A 278 -34.72 2.97 15.87
N CYS A 279 -34.63 1.64 15.86
CA CYS A 279 -35.02 0.79 16.99
C CYS A 279 -33.91 0.54 18.02
N ASN A 280 -32.66 0.91 17.74
CA ASN A 280 -31.54 0.61 18.66
C ASN A 280 -31.53 1.59 19.85
N PRO A 281 -31.64 1.10 21.10
CA PRO A 281 -31.73 1.96 22.29
C PRO A 281 -30.44 2.73 22.58
N LYS A 282 -29.31 2.32 21.99
CA LYS A 282 -28.01 2.99 22.12
C LYS A 282 -27.86 4.17 21.16
N ASN A 283 -28.82 4.37 20.25
CA ASN A 283 -28.77 5.49 19.33
C ASN A 283 -29.21 6.80 20.01
N PRO A 284 -28.74 7.97 19.53
CA PRO A 284 -29.00 9.26 20.20
C PRO A 284 -30.48 9.64 20.26
N SER A 285 -31.32 9.03 19.42
CA SER A 285 -32.75 9.30 19.33
C SER A 285 -33.48 8.01 18.96
N PRO A 286 -33.61 7.06 19.92
CA PRO A 286 -34.29 5.81 19.65
C PRO A 286 -35.78 6.10 19.45
N SER A 287 -36.37 5.50 18.43
CA SER A 287 -37.83 5.49 18.27
C SER A 287 -38.44 4.74 19.46
N SER A 288 -39.61 5.19 19.92
CA SER A 288 -40.37 4.53 20.99
C SER A 288 -40.96 3.17 20.57
N PHE A 289 -40.68 2.70 19.35
CA PHE A 289 -41.14 1.41 18.86
C PHE A 289 -40.49 0.29 19.68
N PRO A 290 -41.25 -0.76 20.03
CA PRO A 290 -40.73 -1.88 20.80
C PRO A 290 -39.51 -2.47 20.10
N LEU A 291 -38.46 -2.72 20.90
CA LEU A 291 -37.21 -3.33 20.50
C LEU A 291 -37.51 -4.48 19.53
N MET A 292 -36.94 -4.45 18.32
CA MET A 292 -36.98 -5.57 17.38
C MET A 292 -36.17 -6.75 17.95
N SER A 293 -36.60 -7.33 19.07
CA SER A 293 -35.97 -8.49 19.70
C SER A 293 -36.36 -9.80 18.99
N GLU A 294 -37.40 -9.77 18.16
CA GLU A 294 -37.82 -10.96 17.43
C GLU A 294 -37.17 -11.02 16.04
N ILE A 295 -36.36 -12.06 15.81
CA ILE A 295 -35.92 -12.54 14.49
C ILE A 295 -37.08 -12.59 13.47
N LYS A 296 -38.32 -12.78 13.95
CA LYS A 296 -39.54 -12.76 13.13
C LYS A 296 -39.77 -11.41 12.45
N THR A 297 -39.45 -10.29 13.11
CA THR A 297 -39.61 -8.94 12.55
C THR A 297 -38.58 -8.67 11.47
N PHE A 298 -37.34 -9.14 11.62
CA PHE A 298 -36.34 -9.10 10.56
C PHE A 298 -36.74 -9.95 9.36
N ARG A 299 -37.30 -11.15 9.58
CA ARG A 299 -37.88 -11.95 8.49
C ARG A 299 -39.06 -11.24 7.83
N ALA A 300 -39.88 -10.50 8.58
CA ALA A 300 -40.97 -9.73 8.02
C ALA A 300 -40.44 -8.60 7.12
N LEU A 301 -39.44 -7.83 7.56
CA LEU A 301 -38.77 -6.82 6.73
C LEU A 301 -38.16 -7.44 5.46
N HIS A 302 -37.47 -8.59 5.58
CA HIS A 302 -36.92 -9.28 4.41
C HIS A 302 -38.02 -9.87 3.50
N LYS A 303 -39.22 -10.17 4.01
CA LYS A 303 -40.38 -10.55 3.18
C LYS A 303 -41.01 -9.36 2.47
N TRP A 304 -40.81 -8.15 3.00
CA TRP A 304 -41.29 -6.91 2.40
C TRP A 304 -40.35 -6.39 1.31
N ASP A 305 -39.14 -6.94 1.24
CA ASP A 305 -38.21 -6.69 0.16
C ASP A 305 -38.88 -7.00 -1.19
N THR A 306 -39.13 -5.94 -1.95
CA THR A 306 -39.77 -5.97 -3.27
C THR A 306 -38.96 -6.76 -4.28
N TYR A 307 -37.69 -7.04 -3.97
CA TYR A 307 -36.80 -7.87 -4.78
C TYR A 307 -37.34 -9.29 -5.08
N ASN A 308 -38.16 -9.84 -4.17
CA ASN A 308 -38.78 -11.15 -4.37
C ASN A 308 -40.18 -11.08 -4.98
N ARG A 309 -40.75 -9.89 -5.18
CA ARG A 309 -42.10 -9.75 -5.73
C ARG A 309 -42.03 -9.72 -7.25
N THR A 310 -42.32 -10.86 -7.87
CA THR A 310 -42.72 -10.87 -9.27
C THR A 310 -44.17 -10.42 -9.39
N THR A 311 -44.43 -9.55 -10.37
CA THR A 311 -45.81 -9.25 -10.79
C THR A 311 -46.47 -10.44 -11.47
N ASP A 312 -45.64 -11.39 -11.94
CA ASP A 312 -46.05 -12.62 -12.61
C ASP A 312 -45.72 -13.84 -11.73
N PRO A 313 -46.73 -14.54 -11.17
CA PRO A 313 -46.52 -15.71 -10.32
C PRO A 313 -45.92 -16.91 -11.07
N THR A 314 -45.87 -16.86 -12.41
CA THR A 314 -45.29 -17.94 -13.24
C THR A 314 -43.79 -17.77 -13.48
N LYS A 315 -43.23 -16.58 -13.22
CA LYS A 315 -41.81 -16.30 -13.40
C LYS A 315 -41.07 -16.33 -12.06
N PRO A 316 -39.87 -16.93 -11.99
CA PRO A 316 -39.02 -16.83 -10.81
C PRO A 316 -38.64 -15.36 -10.59
N SER A 317 -38.50 -14.96 -9.32
CA SER A 317 -37.98 -13.63 -8.96
C SER A 317 -36.56 -13.43 -9.51
N HIS A 318 -36.14 -12.17 -9.68
CA HIS A 318 -34.77 -11.87 -10.12
C HIS A 318 -33.73 -12.54 -9.21
N ARG A 319 -34.01 -12.66 -7.91
CA ARG A 319 -33.17 -13.41 -6.96
C ARG A 319 -33.10 -14.89 -7.28
N GLU A 320 -34.25 -15.53 -7.45
CA GLU A 320 -34.33 -16.96 -7.73
C GLU A 320 -33.73 -17.28 -9.08
N ALA A 321 -33.94 -16.44 -10.09
CA ALA A 321 -33.31 -16.55 -11.39
C ALA A 321 -31.78 -16.43 -11.28
N ALA A 322 -31.26 -15.43 -10.57
CA ALA A 322 -29.82 -15.24 -10.36
C ALA A 322 -29.20 -16.39 -9.55
N PHE A 323 -29.85 -16.85 -8.48
CA PHE A 323 -29.39 -17.98 -7.68
C PHE A 323 -29.42 -19.29 -8.49
N ALA A 324 -30.50 -19.53 -9.24
CA ALA A 324 -30.61 -20.70 -10.12
C ALA A 324 -29.56 -20.67 -11.23
N TRP A 325 -29.22 -19.50 -11.77
CA TRP A 325 -28.12 -19.35 -12.72
C TRP A 325 -26.78 -19.64 -12.05
N HIS A 326 -26.51 -19.10 -10.85
CA HIS A 326 -25.26 -19.33 -10.13
C HIS A 326 -25.04 -20.81 -9.79
N VAL A 327 -26.08 -21.51 -9.31
CA VAL A 327 -26.03 -22.95 -9.05
C VAL A 327 -25.75 -23.72 -10.36
N ARG A 328 -26.43 -23.38 -11.46
CA ARG A 328 -26.15 -23.97 -12.78
C ARG A 328 -24.71 -23.71 -13.22
N SER A 329 -24.19 -22.52 -13.01
CA SER A 329 -22.82 -22.14 -13.36
C SER A 329 -21.79 -22.96 -12.58
N ILE A 330 -21.99 -23.14 -11.26
CA ILE A 330 -21.13 -24.01 -10.44
C ILE A 330 -21.16 -25.44 -10.97
N LEU A 331 -22.34 -25.98 -11.26
CA LEU A 331 -22.46 -27.36 -11.76
C LEU A 331 -21.79 -27.53 -13.12
N VAL A 332 -21.95 -26.58 -14.05
CA VAL A 332 -21.35 -26.63 -15.39
C VAL A 332 -19.82 -26.54 -15.32
N HIS A 333 -19.28 -25.63 -14.51
CA HIS A 333 -17.83 -25.39 -14.45
C HIS A 333 -17.09 -26.37 -13.53
N HIS A 334 -17.73 -26.83 -12.44
CA HIS A 334 -17.09 -27.64 -11.40
C HIS A 334 -17.69 -29.05 -11.24
N GLY A 335 -18.86 -29.34 -11.82
CA GLY A 335 -19.52 -30.65 -11.69
C GLY A 335 -18.93 -31.79 -12.55
N GLY A 336 -17.82 -31.53 -13.25
CA GLY A 336 -17.15 -32.53 -14.10
C GLY A 336 -17.73 -32.67 -15.50
N ALA A 337 -17.26 -33.68 -16.25
CA ALA A 337 -17.51 -33.81 -17.70
C ALA A 337 -19.00 -33.91 -18.08
N LYS A 338 -19.84 -34.48 -17.20
CA LYS A 338 -21.28 -34.66 -17.45
C LYS A 338 -22.05 -33.34 -17.57
N PHE A 339 -21.59 -32.27 -16.94
CA PHE A 339 -22.27 -30.97 -16.96
C PHE A 339 -21.68 -30.00 -17.98
N LYS A 340 -20.48 -30.27 -18.51
CA LYS A 340 -19.84 -29.42 -19.53
C LYS A 340 -20.64 -29.31 -20.83
N SER A 341 -21.46 -30.31 -21.16
CA SER A 341 -22.34 -30.24 -22.34
C SER A 341 -23.31 -29.07 -22.28
N PHE A 342 -23.72 -28.63 -21.08
CA PHE A 342 -24.66 -27.53 -20.86
C PHE A 342 -24.00 -26.14 -20.86
N LEU A 343 -22.69 -26.04 -21.17
CA LEU A 343 -21.99 -24.75 -21.19
C LEU A 343 -22.63 -23.75 -22.17
N HIS A 344 -23.10 -24.22 -23.32
CA HIS A 344 -23.78 -23.40 -24.32
C HIS A 344 -25.20 -22.98 -23.91
N GLU A 345 -25.83 -23.70 -22.98
CA GLU A 345 -27.19 -23.41 -22.47
C GLU A 345 -27.19 -22.52 -21.22
N LEU A 346 -26.03 -22.38 -20.56
CA LEU A 346 -25.92 -21.61 -19.32
C LEU A 346 -26.30 -20.14 -19.53
N GLY A 347 -25.97 -19.58 -20.70
CA GLY A 347 -26.18 -18.17 -21.03
C GLY A 347 -25.44 -17.21 -20.11
N GLU A 348 -25.60 -15.91 -20.37
CA GLU A 348 -25.13 -14.86 -19.48
C GLU A 348 -26.11 -14.67 -18.31
N PRO A 349 -25.62 -14.30 -17.10
CA PRO A 349 -26.51 -13.98 -15.99
C PRO A 349 -27.38 -12.77 -16.36
N ASP A 350 -28.63 -12.77 -15.91
CA ASP A 350 -29.53 -11.62 -16.09
C ASP A 350 -28.86 -10.36 -15.53
N THR A 351 -28.54 -9.41 -16.42
CA THR A 351 -27.76 -8.21 -16.10
C THR A 351 -28.56 -7.15 -15.37
N GLY A 352 -29.82 -7.42 -15.01
CA GLY A 352 -30.73 -6.46 -14.37
C GLY A 352 -30.10 -5.70 -13.19
N LEU A 353 -29.15 -6.33 -12.47
CA LEU A 353 -28.37 -5.69 -11.42
C LEU A 353 -26.88 -6.02 -11.58
N LYS A 354 -26.27 -5.48 -12.64
CA LYS A 354 -24.82 -5.48 -12.73
C LYS A 354 -24.27 -4.66 -11.57
N ILE A 355 -23.71 -5.33 -10.55
CA ILE A 355 -22.92 -4.67 -9.52
C ILE A 355 -21.76 -4.01 -10.28
N PRO A 356 -21.65 -2.67 -10.28
CA PRO A 356 -20.56 -2.03 -10.97
C PRO A 356 -19.25 -2.51 -10.35
N VAL A 357 -18.37 -3.08 -11.17
CA VAL A 357 -17.04 -3.48 -10.71
C VAL A 357 -16.27 -2.20 -10.44
N GLN A 358 -16.21 -1.83 -9.17
CA GLN A 358 -15.43 -0.71 -8.67
C GLN A 358 -14.40 -1.23 -7.69
N LYS A 359 -13.23 -0.58 -7.66
CA LYS A 359 -12.23 -0.87 -6.64
C LYS A 359 -12.81 -0.45 -5.29
N THR A 360 -13.10 -1.42 -4.44
CA THR A 360 -13.65 -1.18 -3.11
C THR A 360 -12.63 -0.44 -2.26
N ASN A 361 -12.97 0.77 -1.82
CA ASN A 361 -12.18 1.48 -0.83
C ASN A 361 -12.51 0.93 0.56
N SER A 362 -11.63 0.13 1.14
CA SER A 362 -11.82 -0.43 2.47
C SER A 362 -11.10 0.43 3.52
N ASN A 363 -11.82 0.89 4.55
CA ASN A 363 -11.23 1.58 5.69
C ASN A 363 -11.16 0.63 6.90
N PRO A 364 -9.98 0.13 7.28
CA PRO A 364 -9.86 -0.73 8.45
C PRO A 364 -10.17 0.05 9.73
N LEU A 365 -10.90 -0.57 10.66
CA LEU A 365 -11.08 -0.05 12.01
C LEU A 365 -9.86 -0.46 12.84
N SER A 366 -9.11 0.53 13.34
CA SER A 366 -8.04 0.27 14.30
C SER A 366 -8.65 -0.31 15.58
N VAL A 367 -8.25 -1.53 15.93
CA VAL A 367 -8.47 -2.09 17.24
C VAL A 367 -7.38 -1.51 18.14
N ASP A 368 -7.64 -0.39 18.81
CA ASP A 368 -6.75 0.07 19.86
C ASP A 368 -6.70 -1.04 20.92
N GLY A 369 -5.54 -1.72 21.03
CA GLY A 369 -5.35 -2.91 21.86
C GLY A 369 -5.64 -2.74 23.35
N TYR A 370 -5.85 -1.50 23.81
CA TYR A 370 -6.27 -1.18 25.17
C TYR A 370 -7.78 -0.94 25.34
N GLN A 371 -8.55 -0.79 24.25
CA GLN A 371 -10.01 -0.57 24.30
C GLN A 371 -10.85 -1.74 23.76
N ALA A 372 -10.24 -2.81 23.25
CA ALA A 372 -10.98 -4.00 22.78
C ALA A 372 -11.84 -4.65 23.88
N VAL A 373 -11.53 -4.42 25.17
CA VAL A 373 -12.34 -4.90 26.30
C VAL A 373 -13.64 -4.09 26.46
N ASP A 374 -13.69 -2.83 26.01
CA ASP A 374 -14.83 -1.94 26.25
C ASP A 374 -15.83 -1.91 25.09
N PHE A 375 -15.40 -2.23 23.86
CA PHE A 375 -16.32 -2.31 22.71
C PHE A 375 -17.32 -3.48 22.82
N ARG A 376 -16.93 -4.59 23.48
CA ARG A 376 -17.85 -5.70 23.81
C ARG A 376 -18.96 -5.31 24.80
N ARG A 377 -18.81 -4.21 25.55
CA ARG A 377 -19.86 -3.71 26.46
C ARG A 377 -20.82 -2.72 25.79
N GLN A 378 -20.48 -2.22 24.61
CA GLN A 378 -21.26 -1.18 23.92
C GLN A 378 -21.98 -1.62 22.65
N CYS A 379 -21.84 -2.87 22.18
CA CYS A 379 -22.76 -3.46 21.20
C CYS A 379 -23.88 -4.27 21.86
#